data_AF-A0A1H3XEP3-F1
#
_entry.id   AF-A0A1H3XEP3-F1
#
_cell.length_a   1.000
_cell.length_b   1.000
_cell.length_c   1.000
_cell.angle_alpha   90.00
_cell.angle_beta   90.00
_cell.angle_gamma   90.00
#
_symmetry.space_group_name_H-M   'P 1'
#
loop_
_entity.id
_entity.type
_entity.pdbx_description
1 polymer ?
#
loop_
_entity_poly.entity_id
_entity_poly.type
_entity_poly.pdbx_seq_one_letter_code
_entity_poly.pdbx_strand_id
1 'polypeptide(L)'
;MKYVLDLSDVTDRDELYDAIVDQLPVSDYFERSLDSLYEDLSEVLEDCELIVKNFEELAESEPQFFKKFKHTLKDLMVDIPDFEVRFSSEEESDDEYDNSEEAEYDSSGDDYSDPDDNYSDSDNYDKIDM
;
A
#
# COMPACT_ATOMS: atom_id res chain seq x y z
N MET A 1 -7.90 21.95 14.66
CA MET A 1 -9.33 21.53 14.53
C MET A 1 -9.44 20.03 14.80
N LYS A 2 -10.64 19.49 15.07
CA LYS A 2 -10.80 18.07 15.41
C LYS A 2 -11.93 17.44 14.62
N TYR A 3 -11.61 16.36 13.92
CA TYR A 3 -12.53 15.55 13.13
C TYR A 3 -12.63 14.16 13.74
N VAL A 4 -13.84 13.61 13.74
CA VAL A 4 -14.11 12.25 14.21
C VAL A 4 -14.74 11.51 13.06
N LEU A 5 -14.05 10.47 12.59
CA LEU A 5 -14.55 9.54 11.60
C LEU A 5 -15.02 8.28 12.33
N ASP A 6 -16.34 8.14 12.41
CA ASP A 6 -16.99 6.97 12.98
C ASP A 6 -17.26 5.95 11.88
N LEU A 7 -16.69 4.75 12.03
CA LEU A 7 -16.80 3.64 11.07
C LEU A 7 -17.71 2.51 11.59
N SER A 8 -18.57 2.77 12.58
CA SER A 8 -19.40 1.74 13.21
C SER A 8 -20.40 1.06 12.27
N ASP A 9 -20.77 1.74 11.17
CA ASP A 9 -21.72 1.24 10.17
C ASP A 9 -21.01 1.00 8.83
N VAL A 10 -19.69 0.87 8.84
CA VAL A 10 -18.86 0.73 7.64
C VAL A 10 -18.26 -0.66 7.61
N THR A 11 -18.74 -1.50 6.71
CA THR A 11 -18.19 -2.85 6.49
C THR A 11 -17.40 -2.96 5.20
N ASP A 12 -17.65 -2.07 4.25
CA ASP A 12 -17.07 -2.13 2.92
C ASP A 12 -16.39 -0.82 2.50
N ARG A 13 -15.58 -0.91 1.45
CA ARG A 13 -14.85 0.24 0.90
C ARG A 13 -15.76 1.40 0.48
N ASP A 14 -16.87 1.11 -0.19
CA ASP A 14 -17.79 2.15 -0.65
C ASP A 14 -18.39 2.92 0.53
N GLU A 15 -18.76 2.23 1.60
CA GLU A 15 -19.27 2.83 2.83
C GLU A 15 -18.21 3.67 3.54
N LEU A 16 -16.94 3.27 3.49
CA LEU A 16 -15.85 4.11 3.99
C LEU A 16 -15.80 5.44 3.23
N TYR A 17 -15.90 5.41 1.90
CA TYR A 17 -15.88 6.64 1.11
C TYR A 17 -17.10 7.51 1.36
N ASP A 18 -18.28 6.92 1.53
CA ASP A 18 -19.49 7.65 1.91
C ASP A 18 -19.33 8.28 3.32
N ALA A 19 -18.75 7.55 4.30
CA ALA A 19 -18.46 8.07 5.63
C ALA A 19 -17.42 9.22 5.61
N ILE A 20 -16.40 9.11 4.76
CA ILE A 20 -15.41 10.17 4.55
C ILE A 20 -16.10 11.42 4.01
N VAL A 21 -16.91 11.31 2.95
CA VAL A 21 -17.57 12.48 2.35
C VAL A 21 -18.57 13.14 3.31
N ASP A 22 -19.23 12.34 4.16
CA ASP A 22 -20.20 12.86 5.13
C ASP A 22 -19.53 13.53 6.35
N GLN A 23 -18.41 12.97 6.83
CA GLN A 23 -17.81 13.37 8.11
C GLN A 23 -16.55 14.23 7.98
N LEU A 24 -15.82 14.14 6.86
CA LEU A 24 -14.59 14.89 6.60
C LEU A 24 -14.85 16.05 5.64
N PRO A 25 -14.07 17.15 5.77
CA PRO A 25 -14.18 18.30 4.89
C PRO A 25 -13.45 18.05 3.56
N VAL A 26 -13.88 17.05 2.78
CA VAL A 26 -13.35 16.78 1.44
C VAL A 26 -14.10 17.58 0.37
N SER A 27 -13.48 17.80 -0.79
CA SER A 27 -14.13 18.48 -1.91
C SER A 27 -15.32 17.69 -2.46
N ASP A 28 -16.32 18.41 -3.01
CA ASP A 28 -17.45 17.83 -3.75
C ASP A 28 -17.04 16.95 -4.95
N TYR A 29 -15.78 17.06 -5.40
CA TYR A 29 -15.21 16.29 -6.51
C TYR A 29 -14.43 15.04 -6.07
N PHE A 30 -14.52 14.66 -4.79
CA PHE A 30 -13.81 13.51 -4.25
C PHE A 30 -14.04 12.24 -5.09
N GLU A 31 -12.97 11.72 -5.71
CA GLU A 31 -13.07 10.61 -6.68
C GLU A 31 -13.22 9.23 -6.02
N ARG A 32 -13.56 9.17 -4.72
CA ARG A 32 -13.68 7.91 -3.95
C ARG A 32 -12.42 7.06 -4.06
N SER A 33 -11.27 7.70 -3.88
CA SER A 33 -9.95 7.07 -3.95
C SER A 33 -9.10 7.49 -2.75
N LEU A 34 -8.16 6.63 -2.34
CA LEU A 34 -7.22 6.97 -1.26
C LEU A 34 -6.23 8.06 -1.68
N ASP A 35 -5.94 8.16 -2.97
CA ASP A 35 -5.04 9.16 -3.53
C ASP A 35 -5.70 10.55 -3.48
N SER A 36 -6.95 10.65 -3.97
CA SER A 36 -7.75 11.87 -3.85
C SER A 36 -7.98 12.27 -2.40
N LEU A 37 -8.10 11.29 -1.48
CA LEU A 37 -8.23 11.58 -0.05
C LEU A 37 -6.97 12.25 0.48
N TYR A 38 -5.81 11.74 0.09
CA TYR A 38 -4.54 12.35 0.46
C TYR A 38 -4.47 13.79 -0.04
N GLU A 39 -4.76 14.03 -1.32
CA GLU A 39 -4.74 15.37 -1.91
C GLU A 39 -5.71 16.32 -1.19
N ASP A 40 -6.99 15.96 -1.09
CA ASP A 40 -8.01 16.79 -0.44
C ASP A 40 -7.66 17.09 1.02
N LEU A 41 -7.29 16.06 1.79
CA LEU A 41 -6.95 16.27 3.20
C LEU A 41 -5.66 17.07 3.35
N SER A 42 -4.68 16.92 2.45
CA SER A 42 -3.45 17.69 2.51
C SER A 42 -3.64 19.18 2.27
N GLU A 43 -4.63 19.55 1.45
CA GLU A 43 -4.96 20.96 1.19
C GLU A 43 -5.86 21.57 2.27
N VAL A 44 -6.70 20.75 2.92
CA VAL A 44 -7.74 21.24 3.85
C VAL A 44 -7.34 21.12 5.33
N LEU A 45 -6.57 20.10 5.71
CA LEU A 45 -6.27 19.78 7.11
C LEU A 45 -4.92 20.35 7.56
N GLU A 46 -4.82 21.68 7.65
CA GLU A 46 -3.76 22.33 8.44
C GLU A 46 -4.16 22.37 9.93
N ASP A 47 -3.24 22.01 10.86
CA ASP A 47 -3.47 22.00 12.33
C ASP A 47 -4.72 21.18 12.71
N CYS A 48 -4.75 19.89 12.40
CA CYS A 48 -5.95 19.06 12.56
C CYS A 48 -5.69 17.71 13.24
N GLU A 49 -6.59 17.32 14.14
CA GLU A 49 -6.61 15.99 14.77
C GLU A 49 -7.75 15.17 14.16
N LEU A 50 -7.44 14.04 13.52
CA LEU A 50 -8.41 13.07 13.03
C LEU A 50 -8.47 11.86 13.97
N ILE A 51 -9.66 11.58 14.50
CA ILE A 51 -9.91 10.37 15.28
C ILE A 51 -10.72 9.38 14.45
N VAL A 52 -10.16 8.20 14.22
CA VAL A 52 -10.86 7.07 13.60
C VAL A 52 -11.35 6.12 14.69
N LYS A 53 -12.66 5.84 14.70
CA LYS A 53 -13.33 4.97 15.68
C LYS A 53 -14.05 3.82 15.01
N ASN A 54 -14.26 2.74 15.78
CA ASN A 54 -15.11 1.60 15.39
C ASN A 54 -14.71 1.01 14.03
N PHE A 55 -13.40 0.93 13.75
CA PHE A 55 -12.88 0.47 12.46
C PHE A 55 -12.71 -1.05 12.37
N GLU A 56 -13.07 -1.78 13.43
CA GLU A 56 -12.82 -3.22 13.58
C GLU A 56 -13.56 -4.02 12.52
N GLU A 57 -14.84 -3.74 12.26
CA GLU A 57 -15.64 -4.45 11.25
C GLU A 57 -15.06 -4.30 9.83
N LEU A 58 -14.59 -3.09 9.49
CA LEU A 58 -13.93 -2.82 8.21
C LEU A 58 -12.55 -3.50 8.13
N ALA A 59 -11.79 -3.48 9.23
CA ALA A 59 -10.49 -4.13 9.29
C ALA A 59 -10.60 -5.65 9.16
N GLU A 60 -11.68 -6.26 9.66
CA GLU A 60 -11.94 -7.69 9.53
C GLU A 60 -12.47 -8.06 8.14
N SER A 61 -13.40 -7.28 7.58
CA SER A 61 -13.97 -7.55 6.24
C SER A 61 -12.98 -7.30 5.12
N GLU A 62 -12.25 -6.17 5.18
CA GLU A 62 -11.38 -5.68 4.11
C GLU A 62 -9.97 -5.30 4.65
N PRO A 63 -9.21 -6.25 5.23
CA PRO A 63 -7.96 -5.98 5.94
C PRO A 63 -6.88 -5.32 5.06
N GLN A 64 -6.76 -5.75 3.80
CA GLN A 64 -5.77 -5.16 2.89
C GLN A 64 -6.09 -3.71 2.53
N PHE A 65 -7.36 -3.40 2.38
CA PHE A 65 -7.82 -2.05 2.06
C PHE A 65 -7.68 -1.14 3.29
N PHE A 66 -8.10 -1.61 4.47
CA PHE A 66 -7.93 -0.87 5.71
C PHE A 66 -6.45 -0.58 6.02
N LYS A 67 -5.55 -1.54 5.76
CA LYS A 67 -4.10 -1.33 5.88
C LYS A 67 -3.60 -0.19 4.97
N LYS A 68 -4.09 -0.13 3.72
CA LYS A 68 -3.75 0.96 2.79
C LYS A 68 -4.29 2.30 3.28
N PHE A 69 -5.54 2.36 3.72
CA PHE A 69 -6.14 3.57 4.30
C PHE A 69 -5.35 4.09 5.50
N LYS A 70 -5.01 3.21 6.45
CA LYS A 70 -4.16 3.54 7.62
C LYS A 70 -2.79 4.06 7.18
N HIS A 71 -2.20 3.48 6.13
CA HIS A 71 -0.92 3.95 5.59
C HIS A 71 -1.03 5.34 4.98
N THR A 72 -2.04 5.61 4.14
CA THR A 72 -2.29 6.94 3.56
C THR A 72 -2.44 8.01 4.65
N LEU A 73 -3.19 7.73 5.72
CA LEU A 73 -3.34 8.65 6.84
C LEU A 73 -2.03 8.90 7.60
N LYS A 74 -1.16 7.90 7.72
CA LYS A 74 0.17 8.10 8.33
C LYS A 74 1.12 8.86 7.41
N ASP A 75 1.03 8.66 6.11
CA ASP A 75 1.83 9.41 5.14
C ASP A 75 1.49 10.91 5.21
N LEU A 76 0.21 11.24 5.34
CA LEU A 76 -0.25 12.62 5.61
C LEU A 76 0.37 13.21 6.88
N MET A 77 0.52 12.43 7.96
CA MET A 77 1.18 12.92 9.19
C MET A 77 2.67 13.18 9.00
N VAL A 78 3.31 12.51 8.04
CA VAL A 78 4.73 12.74 7.71
C VAL A 78 4.88 14.04 6.91
N ASP A 79 3.97 14.29 5.96
CA ASP A 79 4.03 15.48 5.11
C ASP A 79 3.52 16.74 5.85
N ILE A 80 2.51 16.59 6.71
CA ILE A 80 1.87 17.67 7.47
C ILE A 80 2.22 17.50 8.95
N PRO A 81 3.24 18.21 9.47
CA PRO A 81 3.73 18.03 10.84
C PRO A 81 2.71 18.41 11.93
N ASP A 82 1.68 19.17 11.57
CA ASP A 82 0.61 19.63 12.45
C ASP A 82 -0.69 18.80 12.31
N PHE A 83 -0.63 17.70 11.56
CA PHE A 83 -1.72 16.74 11.44
C PHE A 83 -1.47 15.53 12.33
N GLU A 84 -2.45 15.19 13.18
CA GLU A 84 -2.39 14.03 14.07
C GLU A 84 -3.54 13.07 13.81
N VAL A 85 -3.24 11.79 13.60
CA VAL A 85 -4.26 10.74 13.46
C VAL A 85 -4.22 9.82 14.66
N ARG A 86 -5.38 9.60 15.29
CA ARG A 86 -5.54 8.63 16.38
C ARG A 86 -6.57 7.58 16.02
N PHE A 87 -6.14 6.33 16.07
CA PHE A 87 -7.03 5.18 15.99
C PHE A 87 -7.41 4.80 17.41
N SER A 88 -8.71 4.76 17.71
CA SER A 88 -9.23 4.23 18.96
C SER A 88 -10.16 3.07 18.65
N SER A 89 -9.59 1.87 18.61
CA SER A 89 -10.30 0.60 18.76
C SER A 89 -10.23 0.16 20.23
N GLU A 90 -11.18 -0.67 20.65
CA GLU A 90 -11.13 -1.29 21.98
C GLU A 90 -10.03 -2.38 22.05
N GLU A 91 -9.57 -2.90 20.92
CA GLU A 91 -8.44 -3.83 20.85
C GLU A 91 -7.15 -3.16 20.34
N GLU A 92 -6.15 -3.06 21.21
CA GLU A 92 -4.78 -2.66 20.88
C GLU A 92 -4.17 -3.66 19.88
N SER A 93 -3.95 -3.25 18.64
CA SER A 93 -3.02 -3.93 17.74
C SER A 93 -2.15 -2.89 17.04
N ASP A 94 -0.97 -2.72 17.64
CA ASP A 94 0.18 -2.07 17.06
C ASP A 94 0.71 -2.99 15.94
N ASP A 95 0.14 -2.88 14.74
CA ASP A 95 0.65 -3.61 13.58
C ASP A 95 2.03 -3.05 13.22
N GLU A 96 3.06 -3.70 13.76
CA GLU A 96 4.44 -3.61 13.34
C GLU A 96 4.50 -3.81 11.82
N TYR A 97 5.09 -2.82 11.14
CA TYR A 97 5.21 -2.81 9.69
C TYR A 97 6.12 -3.95 9.24
N ASP A 98 5.53 -5.02 8.73
CA ASP A 98 6.23 -5.94 7.83
C ASP A 98 6.41 -5.21 6.49
N ASN A 99 7.54 -4.49 6.39
CA ASN A 99 8.08 -3.96 5.15
C ASN A 99 8.97 -5.04 4.51
N SER A 100 8.42 -6.24 4.27
CA SER A 100 9.06 -7.18 3.36
C SER A 100 8.84 -6.67 1.93
N GLU A 101 9.70 -5.73 1.54
CA GLU A 101 10.09 -5.57 0.14
C GLU A 101 10.70 -6.90 -0.33
N GLU A 102 9.85 -7.88 -0.67
CA GLU A 102 10.22 -9.00 -1.52
C GLU A 102 10.48 -8.43 -2.93
N ALA A 103 11.59 -8.70 -3.63
CA ALA A 103 12.56 -9.76 -3.48
C ALA A 103 13.93 -9.28 -3.98
N GLU A 104 14.96 -9.75 -3.31
CA GLU A 104 16.34 -9.71 -3.77
C GLU A 104 16.43 -10.48 -5.10
N TYR A 105 16.70 -9.77 -6.20
CA TYR A 105 17.15 -10.40 -7.44
C TYR A 105 18.62 -10.84 -7.26
N ASP A 106 18.85 -11.86 -6.45
CA ASP A 106 20.08 -12.67 -6.55
C ASP A 106 19.81 -13.79 -7.55
N SER A 107 20.00 -13.46 -8.83
CA SER A 107 20.18 -14.47 -9.87
C SER A 107 21.61 -14.37 -10.37
N SER A 108 22.51 -14.91 -9.56
CA SER A 108 23.69 -15.69 -9.97
C SER A 108 24.17 -15.51 -11.42
N GLY A 109 25.26 -14.76 -11.56
CA GLY A 109 26.40 -15.00 -12.44
C GLY A 109 26.16 -15.71 -13.78
N ASP A 110 25.96 -14.93 -14.84
CA ASP A 110 26.46 -15.28 -16.16
C ASP A 110 27.95 -14.91 -16.22
N ASP A 111 28.77 -15.88 -15.80
CA ASP A 111 30.16 -15.99 -16.19
C ASP A 111 30.21 -16.14 -17.71
N TYR A 112 30.29 -15.01 -18.42
CA TYR A 112 30.73 -14.99 -19.81
C TYR A 112 32.23 -15.32 -19.83
N SER A 113 32.56 -16.57 -19.52
CA SER A 113 33.78 -17.20 -19.98
C SER A 113 33.74 -17.15 -21.50
N ASP A 114 34.65 -16.36 -22.05
CA ASP A 114 34.97 -16.24 -23.46
C ASP A 114 35.95 -17.39 -23.80
N PRO A 115 35.53 -18.47 -24.51
CA PRO A 115 36.49 -19.39 -25.08
C PRO A 115 36.85 -18.95 -26.50
N ASP A 116 37.81 -18.03 -26.58
CA ASP A 116 38.76 -18.01 -27.69
C ASP A 116 39.56 -19.33 -27.64
N ASP A 117 39.15 -20.36 -28.37
CA ASP A 117 40.09 -21.39 -28.88
C ASP A 117 39.51 -22.23 -30.03
N ASN A 118 39.74 -21.75 -31.24
CA ASN A 118 40.33 -22.47 -32.38
C ASN A 118 40.59 -24.00 -32.26
N TYR A 119 39.71 -24.86 -32.82
CA TYR A 119 40.03 -26.19 -33.39
C TYR A 119 38.92 -26.54 -34.40
N SER A 120 39.10 -26.47 -35.72
CA SER A 120 39.98 -27.22 -36.62
C SER A 120 39.74 -28.74 -36.59
N ASP A 121 39.01 -29.20 -37.61
CA ASP A 121 39.25 -30.41 -38.41
C ASP A 121 38.85 -31.80 -37.89
N SER A 122 38.37 -32.59 -38.86
CA SER A 122 38.34 -34.06 -38.94
C SER A 122 37.14 -34.84 -38.38
N ASP A 123 36.30 -35.27 -39.34
CA ASP A 123 35.80 -36.64 -39.58
C ASP A 123 35.35 -37.52 -38.41
N ASN A 124 34.05 -37.86 -38.36
CA ASN A 124 33.59 -39.26 -38.37
C ASN A 124 32.07 -39.37 -38.64
N TYR A 125 31.66 -39.45 -39.91
CA TYR A 125 30.33 -39.99 -40.26
C TYR A 125 30.39 -41.52 -40.21
N ASP A 126 29.97 -42.09 -39.08
CA ASP A 126 29.65 -43.51 -39.00
C ASP A 126 28.30 -43.74 -39.70
N LYS A 127 28.34 -44.58 -40.73
CA LYS A 127 27.23 -44.94 -41.58
C LYS A 127 26.20 -45.76 -40.80
N ILE A 128 24.95 -45.33 -40.87
CA ILE A 128 23.81 -46.24 -40.78
C ILE A 128 22.93 -45.97 -42.00
N ASP A 129 23.22 -46.73 -43.07
CA ASP A 129 22.31 -46.97 -44.18
C ASP A 129 21.45 -48.20 -43.81
N MET A 130 20.19 -48.20 -44.25
CA MET A 130 19.22 -49.30 -44.09
C MET A 130 19.62 -50.56 -44.88
#